data_AF-A0AB37HDE4-F1
#
_entry.id   AF-A0AB37HDE4-F1
#
_cell.length_a   1.000
_cell.length_b   1.000
_cell.length_c   1.000
_cell.angle_alpha   90.00
_cell.angle_beta   90.00
_cell.angle_gamma   90.00
#
_symmetry.space_group_name_H-M   'P 1'
#
loop_
_entity.id
_entity.type
_entity.pdbx_description
1 polymer ?
#
loop_
_entity_poly.entity_id
_entity_poly.type
_entity_poly.pdbx_seq_one_letter_code
_entity_poly.pdbx_strand_id
1 'polypeptide(L)'
;MTINNNLPLVDYTPSKSVKEARCGNNKFSDDIWDFKGFVEAPHWNDAKFRIDFTSFSQWESIKITIKKYIHSELLMNGFNSVKRKHSAFKQLIDFLNENHSIESFQDFTDNTIREYFQYLLKAISERGTPLSPMSIKKSAQVVKELLIRGGQRDWEVPTNTTKINSIYNELIINNKTLKEGTKFGVTNKVLPEEEVINSLIKTAREQLEKGEDVLTSASILLSTQLGLRISEVVLIQEGCLSVINGEYQITYLTSKTQKTPERVTRPANEIVVEAIRALEKHSKPLIRQFGEPYLFLTYTNRRKDPITIASHSNWTAKRLNPFIKKHDLRDEKGNLLKLTQHYFRHIFATYALKGGMKLHDVAEMMNHKSIMMTETYDHTKGQKQEVIKDILSGEIPVTTTNKIVLESLEGEENPFKGLTTDQVDKMRRALKIELLPHGMCLHHPMRGEPCEQDGVCLGCHEFIASARHLPVYEARLERVEQELNTLDNDKSIYTTKLRFQQGMLEKYVSDLQKKLAEKEFQEALLEVAGAKHDE
;
A
#
# COMPACT_ATOMS: atom_id res chain seq x y z
N MET A 1 -22.39 -18.30 5.91
CA MET A 1 -22.71 -17.81 7.29
C MET A 1 -23.46 -16.50 7.19
N THR A 2 -24.65 -16.38 7.78
CA THR A 2 -25.41 -15.12 7.79
C THR A 2 -24.71 -14.12 8.72
N ILE A 3 -24.18 -13.03 8.17
CA ILE A 3 -23.53 -11.97 8.95
C ILE A 3 -24.62 -11.06 9.50
N ASN A 4 -24.59 -10.78 10.80
CA ASN A 4 -25.51 -9.84 11.45
C ASN A 4 -25.10 -8.40 11.15
N ASN A 5 -25.19 -7.98 9.88
CA ASN A 5 -24.79 -6.64 9.42
C ASN A 5 -25.59 -5.49 10.06
N ASN A 6 -26.74 -5.79 10.69
CA ASN A 6 -27.60 -4.79 11.33
C ASN A 6 -27.36 -4.63 12.84
N LEU A 7 -26.44 -5.38 13.46
CA LEU A 7 -26.17 -5.30 14.89
C LEU A 7 -24.76 -4.75 15.15
N PRO A 8 -24.60 -3.78 16.08
CA PRO A 8 -23.28 -3.28 16.44
C PRO A 8 -22.47 -4.36 17.16
N LEU A 9 -21.13 -4.25 17.13
CA LEU A 9 -20.24 -5.21 17.80
C LEU A 9 -20.58 -5.34 19.30
N VAL A 10 -20.88 -4.21 19.94
CA VAL A 10 -21.28 -4.12 21.34
C VAL A 10 -22.44 -3.15 21.49
N ASP A 11 -23.22 -3.28 22.56
CA ASP A 11 -24.31 -2.35 22.83
C ASP A 11 -23.79 -1.02 23.39
N TYR A 12 -24.41 0.09 22.98
CA TYR A 12 -24.15 1.38 23.61
C TYR A 12 -24.94 1.47 24.91
N THR A 13 -24.24 1.51 26.05
CA THR A 13 -24.84 1.68 27.38
C THR A 13 -24.45 3.04 27.97
N PRO A 14 -25.35 4.06 27.92
CA PRO A 14 -25.09 5.36 28.53
C PRO A 14 -25.21 5.35 30.07
N SER A 15 -25.71 4.26 30.68
CA SER A 15 -25.85 4.12 32.14
C SER A 15 -24.67 3.34 32.76
N LYS A 16 -24.44 3.52 34.08
CA LYS A 16 -23.29 2.94 34.82
C LYS A 16 -23.27 1.40 34.88
N SER A 17 -24.36 0.70 34.58
CA SER A 17 -24.42 -0.77 34.65
C SER A 17 -24.11 -1.41 33.29
N VAL A 18 -22.82 -1.55 32.99
CA VAL A 18 -22.34 -2.21 31.76
C VAL A 18 -22.44 -3.75 31.86
N LYS A 19 -22.77 -4.31 33.04
CA LYS A 19 -22.70 -5.76 33.31
C LYS A 19 -23.54 -6.61 32.36
N GLU A 20 -24.67 -6.08 31.88
CA GLU A 20 -25.57 -6.79 30.98
C GLU A 20 -25.39 -6.41 29.50
N ALA A 21 -24.47 -5.48 29.19
CA ALA A 21 -24.24 -5.05 27.82
C ALA A 21 -23.78 -6.21 26.94
N ARG A 22 -24.39 -6.37 25.76
CA ARG A 22 -23.97 -7.39 24.81
C ARG A 22 -22.61 -7.06 24.22
N CYS A 23 -21.77 -8.09 24.13
CA CYS A 23 -20.45 -8.07 23.52
C CYS A 23 -20.36 -9.21 22.49
N GLY A 24 -20.73 -8.95 21.24
CA GLY A 24 -20.84 -9.99 20.21
C GLY A 24 -21.92 -11.01 20.58
N ASN A 25 -21.53 -12.28 20.72
CA ASN A 25 -22.38 -13.39 21.18
C ASN A 25 -22.41 -13.55 22.71
N ASN A 26 -21.68 -12.71 23.45
CA ASN A 26 -21.49 -12.80 24.90
C ASN A 26 -22.04 -11.57 25.63
N LYS A 27 -21.99 -11.59 26.96
CA LYS A 27 -22.25 -10.43 27.82
C LYS A 27 -20.95 -9.86 28.36
N PHE A 28 -20.96 -8.58 28.76
CA PHE A 28 -19.83 -7.92 29.38
C PHE A 28 -19.30 -8.68 30.61
N SER A 29 -20.18 -9.34 31.37
CA SER A 29 -19.81 -10.20 32.50
C SER A 29 -18.86 -11.35 32.12
N ASP A 30 -18.98 -11.88 30.90
CA ASP A 30 -18.24 -13.07 30.47
C ASP A 30 -16.76 -12.74 30.24
N ASP A 31 -15.86 -13.65 30.57
CA ASP A 31 -14.41 -13.43 30.39
C ASP A 31 -13.90 -13.72 28.97
N ILE A 32 -14.75 -14.30 28.11
CA ILE A 32 -14.45 -14.53 26.70
C ILE A 32 -15.59 -13.92 25.88
N TRP A 33 -15.25 -13.00 24.99
CA TRP A 33 -16.20 -12.39 24.05
C TRP A 33 -15.95 -12.90 22.64
N ASP A 34 -16.93 -13.61 22.06
CA ASP A 34 -16.88 -14.16 20.71
C ASP A 34 -17.69 -13.30 19.73
N PHE A 35 -17.01 -12.78 18.70
CA PHE A 35 -17.61 -11.91 17.68
C PHE A 35 -17.82 -12.63 16.34
N LYS A 36 -17.83 -13.97 16.32
CA LYS A 36 -18.18 -14.75 15.13
C LYS A 36 -19.59 -14.40 14.67
N GLY A 37 -19.75 -14.10 13.37
CA GLY A 37 -21.01 -13.62 12.80
C GLY A 37 -21.22 -12.10 12.87
N PHE A 38 -20.38 -11.37 13.61
CA PHE A 38 -20.38 -9.89 13.65
C PHE A 38 -19.22 -9.26 12.86
N VAL A 39 -18.18 -10.04 12.57
CA VAL A 39 -17.00 -9.60 11.81
C VAL A 39 -16.90 -10.44 10.53
N GLU A 40 -16.88 -9.78 9.38
CA GLU A 40 -16.72 -10.44 8.09
C GLU A 40 -15.25 -10.80 7.84
N ALA A 41 -14.88 -12.04 8.18
CA ALA A 41 -13.56 -12.59 7.90
C ALA A 41 -13.63 -14.12 7.65
N PRO A 42 -14.15 -14.56 6.49
CA PRO A 42 -14.38 -15.99 6.19
C PRO A 42 -13.13 -16.87 6.31
N HIS A 43 -11.95 -16.30 6.07
CA HIS A 43 -10.63 -16.96 6.15
C HIS A 43 -10.04 -17.04 7.57
N TRP A 44 -10.77 -16.60 8.58
CA TRP A 44 -10.33 -16.70 9.98
C TRP A 44 -10.73 -18.02 10.62
N ASN A 45 -9.91 -18.45 11.58
CA ASN A 45 -10.31 -19.50 12.50
C ASN A 45 -11.10 -18.90 13.68
N ASP A 46 -11.84 -19.75 14.40
CA ASP A 46 -12.71 -19.31 15.50
C ASP A 46 -11.96 -18.51 16.59
N ALA A 47 -10.72 -18.88 16.92
CA ALA A 47 -9.91 -18.16 17.90
C ALA A 47 -9.62 -16.70 17.50
N LYS A 48 -9.62 -16.38 16.19
CA LYS A 48 -9.42 -15.01 15.73
C LYS A 48 -10.62 -14.11 15.99
N PHE A 49 -11.82 -14.64 16.22
CA PHE A 49 -13.01 -13.85 16.55
C PHE A 49 -13.16 -13.56 18.05
N ARG A 50 -12.28 -14.12 18.90
CA ARG A 50 -12.40 -13.99 20.35
C ARG A 50 -11.51 -12.88 20.93
N ILE A 51 -12.02 -12.21 21.97
CA ILE A 51 -11.24 -11.42 22.92
C ILE A 51 -11.34 -12.14 24.27
N ASP A 52 -10.20 -12.44 24.87
CA ASP A 52 -10.10 -13.33 26.03
C ASP A 52 -9.41 -12.58 27.18
N PHE A 53 -10.14 -12.41 28.28
CA PHE A 53 -9.70 -11.69 29.48
C PHE A 53 -9.25 -12.62 30.61
N THR A 54 -9.25 -13.95 30.40
CA THR A 54 -8.92 -14.94 31.45
C THR A 54 -7.51 -14.79 32.00
N SER A 55 -6.59 -14.20 31.24
CA SER A 55 -5.24 -13.91 31.73
C SER A 55 -5.18 -12.84 32.82
N PHE A 56 -6.27 -12.11 33.07
CA PHE A 56 -6.39 -11.11 34.13
C PHE A 56 -7.22 -11.59 35.33
N SER A 57 -7.56 -12.88 35.42
CA SER A 57 -8.43 -13.40 36.49
C SER A 57 -7.90 -13.17 37.91
N GLN A 58 -6.59 -12.94 38.08
CA GLN A 58 -6.00 -12.61 39.38
C GLN A 58 -6.24 -11.15 39.81
N TRP A 59 -6.52 -10.24 38.87
CA TRP A 59 -6.72 -8.81 39.14
C TRP A 59 -8.11 -8.37 38.67
N GLU A 60 -9.14 -8.63 39.48
CA GLU A 60 -10.54 -8.39 39.09
C GLU A 60 -10.84 -6.91 38.77
N SER A 61 -10.35 -5.96 39.58
CA SER A 61 -10.52 -4.51 39.33
C SER A 61 -9.86 -4.07 38.02
N ILE A 62 -8.63 -4.53 37.77
CA ILE A 62 -7.89 -4.27 36.52
C ILE A 62 -8.63 -4.89 35.33
N LYS A 63 -9.07 -6.15 35.44
CA LYS A 63 -9.82 -6.86 34.40
C LYS A 63 -11.09 -6.10 34.01
N ILE A 64 -11.89 -5.67 34.98
CA ILE A 64 -13.12 -4.91 34.74
C ILE A 64 -12.81 -3.60 34.02
N THR A 65 -11.75 -2.89 34.42
CA THR A 65 -11.37 -1.62 33.80
C THR A 65 -10.85 -1.80 32.37
N ILE A 66 -10.08 -2.87 32.10
CA ILE A 66 -9.68 -3.24 30.73
C ILE A 66 -10.91 -3.58 29.89
N LYS A 67 -11.87 -4.35 30.42
CA LYS A 67 -13.13 -4.68 29.72
C LYS A 67 -13.89 -3.40 29.37
N LYS A 68 -14.02 -2.42 30.29
CA LYS A 68 -14.64 -1.11 30.02
C LYS A 68 -13.92 -0.35 28.90
N TYR A 69 -12.58 -0.34 28.92
CA TYR A 69 -11.78 0.28 27.86
C TYR A 69 -11.99 -0.40 26.51
N ILE A 70 -11.89 -1.73 26.44
CA ILE A 70 -12.09 -2.51 25.20
C ILE A 70 -13.51 -2.36 24.66
N HIS A 71 -14.53 -2.39 25.53
CA HIS A 71 -15.91 -2.10 25.15
C HIS A 71 -16.04 -0.71 24.53
N SER A 72 -15.45 0.32 25.14
CA SER A 72 -15.46 1.68 24.59
C SER A 72 -14.72 1.77 23.25
N GLU A 73 -13.65 1.00 23.05
CA GLU A 73 -12.93 0.92 21.79
C GLU A 73 -13.76 0.24 20.68
N LEU A 74 -14.53 -0.81 21.01
CA LEU A 74 -15.40 -1.50 20.05
C LEU A 74 -16.55 -0.64 19.53
N LEU A 75 -16.96 0.38 20.29
CA LEU A 75 -17.95 1.37 19.84
C LEU A 75 -17.39 2.33 18.77
N MET A 76 -16.07 2.59 18.79
CA MET A 76 -15.44 3.64 17.97
C MET A 76 -14.58 3.07 16.84
N ASN A 77 -14.01 1.89 17.02
CA ASN A 77 -12.97 1.33 16.16
C ASN A 77 -13.34 -0.07 15.67
N GLY A 78 -12.81 -0.44 14.50
CA GLY A 78 -13.02 -1.79 13.95
C GLY A 78 -12.39 -2.89 14.82
N PHE A 79 -13.04 -4.05 14.88
CA PHE A 79 -12.67 -5.20 15.73
C PHE A 79 -11.17 -5.53 15.72
N ASN A 80 -10.54 -5.60 14.54
CA ASN A 80 -9.12 -5.90 14.42
C ASN A 80 -8.20 -4.88 15.12
N SER A 81 -8.57 -3.60 15.08
CA SER A 81 -7.81 -2.56 15.76
C SER A 81 -7.91 -2.74 17.27
N VAL A 82 -9.13 -3.02 17.75
CA VAL A 82 -9.37 -3.23 19.18
C VAL A 82 -8.71 -4.50 19.69
N LYS A 83 -8.81 -5.62 18.96
CA LYS A 83 -8.11 -6.86 19.30
C LYS A 83 -6.59 -6.65 19.41
N ARG A 84 -6.02 -5.86 18.51
CA ARG A 84 -4.61 -5.44 18.61
C ARG A 84 -4.34 -4.64 19.88
N LYS A 85 -5.21 -3.72 20.28
CA LYS A 85 -5.07 -2.96 21.54
C LYS A 85 -5.15 -3.90 22.75
N HIS A 86 -6.12 -4.81 22.77
CA HIS A 86 -6.26 -5.83 23.80
C HIS A 86 -4.96 -6.65 23.98
N SER A 87 -4.41 -7.19 22.89
CA SER A 87 -3.15 -7.95 22.96
C SER A 87 -1.96 -7.14 23.47
N ALA A 88 -2.00 -5.80 23.43
CA ALA A 88 -0.91 -4.97 23.93
C ALA A 88 -0.86 -4.89 25.47
N PHE A 89 -1.98 -5.19 26.15
CA PHE A 89 -2.02 -5.35 27.61
C PHE A 89 -1.30 -6.59 28.12
N LYS A 90 -0.84 -7.50 27.25
CA LYS A 90 -0.03 -8.64 27.68
C LYS A 90 1.21 -8.20 28.49
N GLN A 91 1.87 -7.13 28.06
CA GLN A 91 3.05 -6.60 28.77
C GLN A 91 2.71 -6.02 30.14
N LEU A 92 1.45 -5.60 30.34
CA LEU A 92 0.98 -5.18 31.65
C LEU A 92 0.86 -6.38 32.60
N ILE A 93 0.44 -7.56 32.12
CA ILE A 93 0.37 -8.77 32.95
C ILE A 93 1.76 -9.13 33.48
N ASP A 94 2.76 -9.14 32.60
CA ASP A 94 4.14 -9.47 32.97
C ASP A 94 4.67 -8.47 34.02
N PHE A 95 4.38 -7.17 33.87
CA PHE A 95 4.71 -6.14 34.85
C PHE A 95 3.98 -6.30 36.20
N LEU A 96 2.69 -6.64 36.19
CA LEU A 96 1.89 -6.84 37.41
C LEU A 96 2.34 -8.08 38.19
N ASN A 97 2.83 -9.12 37.50
CA ASN A 97 3.45 -10.29 38.16
C ASN A 97 4.73 -9.92 38.91
N GLU A 98 5.49 -8.91 38.47
CA GLU A 98 6.69 -8.43 39.15
C GLU A 98 6.36 -7.43 40.29
N ASN A 99 5.16 -6.84 40.28
CA ASN A 99 4.74 -5.76 41.19
C ASN A 99 3.42 -6.11 41.89
N HIS A 100 3.48 -7.04 42.85
CA HIS A 100 2.31 -7.55 43.57
C HIS A 100 1.54 -6.51 44.41
N SER A 101 2.10 -5.32 44.64
CA SER A 101 1.43 -4.24 45.37
C SER A 101 0.33 -3.54 44.56
N ILE A 102 0.22 -3.81 43.26
CA ILE A 102 -0.76 -3.17 42.38
C ILE A 102 -1.97 -4.08 42.20
N GLU A 103 -3.09 -3.69 42.81
CA GLU A 103 -4.36 -4.45 42.74
C GLU A 103 -5.40 -3.76 41.84
N SER A 104 -5.26 -2.45 41.64
CA SER A 104 -6.15 -1.63 40.83
C SER A 104 -5.39 -0.64 39.94
N PHE A 105 -6.06 -0.14 38.89
CA PHE A 105 -5.51 1.01 38.17
C PHE A 105 -5.51 2.29 39.01
N GLN A 106 -6.24 2.37 40.13
CA GLN A 106 -6.11 3.50 41.06
C GLN A 106 -4.69 3.64 41.61
N ASP A 107 -3.95 2.54 41.71
CA ASP A 107 -2.57 2.51 42.20
C ASP A 107 -1.56 3.03 41.15
N PHE A 108 -1.99 3.30 39.91
CA PHE A 108 -1.14 3.83 38.84
C PHE A 108 -0.84 5.33 39.03
N THR A 109 -0.06 5.65 40.06
CA THR A 109 0.47 7.00 40.26
C THR A 109 1.43 7.43 39.16
N ASP A 110 1.82 8.71 39.13
CA ASP A 110 2.88 9.22 38.23
C ASP A 110 4.15 8.35 38.28
N ASN A 111 4.51 7.84 39.45
CA ASN A 111 5.69 6.99 39.63
C ASN A 111 5.49 5.60 39.02
N THR A 112 4.37 4.95 39.31
CA THR A 112 4.01 3.63 38.77
C THR A 112 3.92 3.64 37.24
N ILE A 113 3.41 4.74 36.65
CA ILE A 113 3.38 4.91 35.20
C ILE A 113 4.80 5.00 34.62
N ARG A 114 5.69 5.75 35.29
CA ARG A 114 7.11 5.83 34.89
C ARG A 114 7.79 4.47 34.98
N GLU A 115 7.56 3.73 36.06
CA GLU A 115 8.08 2.37 36.27
C GLU A 115 7.60 1.43 35.17
N TYR A 116 6.30 1.42 34.86
CA TYR A 116 5.76 0.60 33.77
C TYR A 116 6.37 0.97 32.40
N PHE A 117 6.51 2.27 32.09
CA PHE A 117 7.13 2.68 30.82
C PHE A 117 8.62 2.32 30.75
N GLN A 118 9.34 2.42 31.86
CA GLN A 118 10.73 1.98 31.95
C GLN A 118 10.85 0.45 31.84
N TYR A 119 9.92 -0.30 32.42
CA TYR A 119 9.80 -1.75 32.24
C TYR A 119 9.66 -2.10 30.77
N LEU A 120 8.74 -1.46 30.04
CA LEU A 120 8.53 -1.71 28.61
C LEU A 120 9.79 -1.51 27.76
N LEU A 121 10.67 -0.57 28.13
CA LEU A 121 11.94 -0.35 27.43
C LEU A 121 12.94 -1.49 27.60
N LYS A 122 12.81 -2.26 28.68
CA LYS A 122 13.68 -3.41 29.02
C LYS A 122 13.03 -4.76 28.76
N ALA A 123 11.71 -4.78 28.51
CA ALA A 123 10.92 -5.99 28.37
C ALA A 123 11.38 -6.85 27.18
N ILE A 124 11.34 -8.16 27.41
CA ILE A 124 11.76 -9.18 26.45
C ILE A 124 10.52 -9.89 25.91
N SER A 125 10.48 -10.13 24.61
CA SER A 125 9.42 -10.90 23.97
C SER A 125 9.50 -12.39 24.34
N GLU A 126 8.43 -13.13 24.10
CA GLU A 126 8.39 -14.60 24.27
C GLU A 126 9.51 -15.36 23.53
N ARG A 127 10.12 -14.72 22.52
CA ARG A 127 11.21 -15.29 21.72
C ARG A 127 12.61 -14.98 22.28
N GLY A 128 12.68 -14.38 23.47
CA GLY A 128 13.95 -14.02 24.11
C GLY A 128 14.62 -12.77 23.54
N THR A 129 13.97 -12.05 22.62
CA THR A 129 14.51 -10.81 22.03
C THR A 129 13.84 -9.57 22.64
N PRO A 130 14.52 -8.42 22.76
CA PRO A 130 13.90 -7.17 23.18
C PRO A 130 12.65 -6.82 22.37
N LEU A 131 11.67 -6.15 23.00
CA LEU A 131 10.48 -5.69 22.30
C LEU A 131 10.82 -4.72 21.16
N SER A 132 10.11 -4.83 20.04
CA SER A 132 10.23 -3.85 18.96
C SER A 132 9.75 -2.46 19.43
N PRO A 133 10.33 -1.37 18.92
CA PRO A 133 9.90 0.00 19.26
C PRO A 133 8.40 0.25 19.04
N MET A 134 7.82 -0.37 18.00
CA MET A 134 6.38 -0.26 17.73
C MET A 134 5.53 -0.99 18.78
N SER A 135 5.99 -2.13 19.28
CA SER A 135 5.32 -2.87 20.35
C SER A 135 5.35 -2.06 21.66
N ILE A 136 6.50 -1.50 22.01
CA ILE A 136 6.67 -0.64 23.20
C ILE A 136 5.71 0.54 23.15
N LYS A 137 5.74 1.31 22.04
CA LYS A 137 4.85 2.47 21.84
C LYS A 137 3.38 2.08 22.01
N LYS A 138 2.97 0.96 21.44
CA LYS A 138 1.60 0.48 21.49
C LYS A 138 1.18 0.02 22.90
N SER A 139 2.02 -0.72 23.61
CA SER A 139 1.76 -1.16 24.99
C SER A 139 1.70 0.02 25.97
N ALA A 140 2.53 1.04 25.79
CA ALA A 140 2.45 2.27 26.56
C ALA A 140 1.19 3.09 26.21
N GLN A 141 0.85 3.19 24.92
CA GLN A 141 -0.30 3.95 24.44
C GLN A 141 -1.63 3.41 24.96
N VAL A 142 -1.83 2.08 25.00
CA VAL A 142 -3.10 1.51 25.48
C VAL A 142 -3.34 1.77 26.96
N VAL A 143 -2.30 1.69 27.80
CA VAL A 143 -2.41 1.99 29.24
C VAL A 143 -2.64 3.48 29.44
N LYS A 144 -1.90 4.35 28.73
CA LYS A 144 -2.15 5.80 28.75
C LYS A 144 -3.60 6.13 28.39
N GLU A 145 -4.09 5.62 27.26
CA GLU A 145 -5.44 5.92 26.78
C GLU A 145 -6.51 5.40 27.75
N LEU A 146 -6.29 4.23 28.36
CA LEU A 146 -7.16 3.67 29.38
C LEU A 146 -7.24 4.58 30.60
N LEU A 147 -6.10 5.03 31.14
CA LEU A 147 -6.07 5.90 32.32
C LEU A 147 -6.73 7.25 32.06
N ILE A 148 -6.41 7.91 30.93
CA ILE A 148 -7.01 9.21 30.57
C ILE A 148 -8.52 9.08 30.36
N ARG A 149 -8.96 8.06 29.61
CA ARG A 149 -10.39 7.85 29.35
C ARG A 149 -11.14 7.43 30.62
N GLY A 150 -10.51 6.64 31.47
CA GLY A 150 -11.08 6.21 32.74
C GLY A 150 -11.32 7.38 33.68
N GLY A 151 -10.38 8.33 33.76
CA GLY A 151 -10.52 9.51 34.60
C GLY A 151 -11.67 10.43 34.15
N GLN A 152 -11.98 10.45 32.85
CA GLN A 152 -13.11 11.21 32.29
C GLN A 152 -14.47 10.50 32.47
N ARG A 153 -14.49 9.21 32.81
CA ARG A 153 -15.68 8.37 32.85
C ARG A 153 -15.92 7.73 34.22
N ASP A 154 -15.28 8.27 35.26
CA ASP A 154 -15.35 7.77 36.64
C ASP A 154 -15.08 6.27 36.75
N TRP A 155 -14.05 5.76 36.06
CA TRP A 155 -13.56 4.40 36.24
C TRP A 155 -12.63 4.31 37.45
N GLU A 156 -12.30 3.08 37.89
CA GLU A 156 -11.33 2.84 38.96
C GLU A 156 -9.89 3.09 38.47
N VAL A 157 -9.58 4.35 38.20
CA VAL A 157 -8.28 4.85 37.75
C VAL A 157 -7.95 6.15 38.52
N PRO A 158 -6.72 6.66 38.47
CA PRO A 158 -6.34 7.87 39.17
C PRO A 158 -7.10 9.08 38.60
N THR A 159 -7.63 9.93 39.47
CA THR A 159 -8.41 11.12 39.08
C THR A 159 -7.55 12.20 38.44
N ASN A 160 -6.26 12.29 38.78
CA ASN A 160 -5.33 13.26 38.21
C ASN A 160 -4.57 12.67 37.00
N THR A 161 -5.11 12.86 35.80
CA THR A 161 -4.50 12.34 34.55
C THR A 161 -3.60 13.36 33.84
N THR A 162 -3.36 14.53 34.44
CA THR A 162 -2.76 15.70 33.76
C THR A 162 -1.33 15.42 33.27
N LYS A 163 -0.53 14.71 34.07
CA LYS A 163 0.89 14.46 33.78
C LYS A 163 1.15 13.24 32.91
N ILE A 164 0.17 12.36 32.70
CA ILE A 164 0.33 11.10 31.94
C ILE A 164 0.84 11.38 30.51
N ASN A 165 0.31 12.41 29.86
CA ASN A 165 0.76 12.81 28.52
C ASN A 165 2.21 13.31 28.52
N SER A 166 2.62 14.06 29.55
CA SER A 166 3.99 14.53 29.70
C SER A 166 4.96 13.36 29.87
N ILE A 167 4.65 12.43 30.79
CA ILE A 167 5.45 11.23 31.05
C ILE A 167 5.58 10.35 29.80
N TYR A 168 4.47 10.14 29.08
CA TYR A 168 4.48 9.37 27.83
C TYR A 168 5.34 10.06 26.75
N ASN A 169 5.24 11.37 26.61
CA ASN A 169 6.03 12.10 25.62
C ASN A 169 7.53 12.06 25.96
N GLU A 170 7.87 12.23 27.23
CA GLU A 170 9.24 12.17 27.76
C GLU A 170 9.87 10.79 27.53
N LEU A 171 9.23 9.72 28.00
CA LEU A 171 9.83 8.38 28.05
C LEU A 171 9.64 7.55 26.77
N ILE A 172 8.59 7.81 25.99
CA ILE A 172 8.23 6.98 24.82
C ILE A 172 8.39 7.73 23.51
N ILE A 173 7.80 8.92 23.37
CA ILE A 173 7.83 9.65 22.08
C ILE A 173 9.20 10.26 21.83
N ASN A 174 9.80 10.90 22.83
CA ASN A 174 11.08 11.60 22.70
C ASN A 174 12.32 10.73 22.92
N ASN A 175 12.11 9.46 23.24
CA ASN A 175 13.19 8.49 23.38
C ASN A 175 13.92 8.27 22.03
N LYS A 176 15.21 8.61 22.00
CA LYS A 176 16.05 8.54 20.79
C LYS A 176 16.13 7.13 20.22
N THR A 177 16.33 6.13 21.08
CA THR A 177 16.40 4.70 20.71
C THR A 177 15.10 4.24 20.04
N LEU A 178 13.95 4.72 20.51
CA LEU A 178 12.65 4.41 19.89
C LEU A 178 12.41 5.20 18.59
N LYS A 179 12.94 6.42 18.44
CA LYS A 179 12.83 7.22 17.21
C LYS A 179 13.62 6.60 16.06
N GLU A 180 14.86 6.19 16.31
CA GLU A 180 15.74 5.59 15.28
C GLU A 180 15.15 4.28 14.71
N GLY A 181 14.53 3.46 15.55
CA GLY A 181 13.87 2.23 15.13
C GLY A 181 12.47 2.40 14.53
N THR A 182 11.94 3.63 14.44
CA THR A 182 10.57 3.89 13.92
C THR A 182 10.53 4.93 12.80
N LYS A 183 11.57 5.05 11.96
CA LYS A 183 11.54 5.89 10.75
C LYS A 183 10.32 5.51 9.88
N PHE A 184 9.21 6.21 10.12
CA PHE A 184 8.00 6.16 9.33
C PHE A 184 8.36 6.73 7.96
N GLY A 185 8.06 5.98 6.90
CA GLY A 185 8.18 6.47 5.52
C GLY A 185 9.43 6.05 4.75
N VAL A 186 10.42 5.39 5.36
CA VAL A 186 11.49 4.73 4.60
C VAL A 186 11.23 3.24 4.63
N THR A 187 10.65 2.68 3.57
CA THR A 187 10.68 1.23 3.41
C THR A 187 12.13 0.85 3.14
N ASN A 188 12.84 0.29 4.13
CA ASN A 188 14.13 -0.40 3.94
C ASN A 188 14.02 -1.65 3.02
N LYS A 189 12.91 -1.79 2.28
CA LYS A 189 12.65 -2.87 1.37
C LYS A 189 13.28 -2.51 0.04
N VAL A 190 14.50 -2.97 -0.16
CA VAL A 190 15.10 -3.06 -1.49
C VAL A 190 14.25 -4.05 -2.28
N LEU A 191 13.62 -3.58 -3.36
CA LEU A 191 12.91 -4.45 -4.29
C LEU A 191 13.95 -5.25 -5.08
N PRO A 192 13.70 -6.55 -5.37
CA PRO A 192 14.56 -7.28 -6.29
C PRO A 192 14.58 -6.61 -7.67
N GLU A 193 15.67 -6.83 -8.39
CA GLU A 193 15.82 -6.41 -9.78
C GLU A 193 14.73 -7.00 -10.68
N GLU A 194 14.52 -6.33 -11.82
CA GLU A 194 13.46 -6.66 -12.78
C GLU A 194 13.59 -8.09 -13.31
N GLU A 195 14.81 -8.54 -13.57
CA GLU A 195 15.10 -9.89 -14.03
C GLU A 195 14.64 -10.96 -13.03
N VAL A 196 14.85 -10.71 -11.73
CA VAL A 196 14.45 -11.62 -10.65
C VAL A 196 12.93 -11.70 -10.53
N ILE A 197 12.24 -10.57 -10.71
CA ILE A 197 10.78 -10.50 -10.70
C ILE A 197 10.19 -11.20 -11.92
N ASN A 198 10.79 -11.00 -13.09
CA ASN A 198 10.39 -11.68 -14.32
C ASN A 198 10.58 -13.20 -14.22
N SER A 199 11.69 -13.65 -13.62
CA SER A 199 11.94 -15.06 -13.30
C SER A 199 10.85 -15.62 -12.38
N LEU A 200 10.50 -14.90 -11.30
CA LEU A 200 9.41 -15.29 -10.39
C LEU A 200 8.06 -15.42 -11.09
N ILE A 201 7.70 -14.46 -11.95
CA ILE A 201 6.44 -14.48 -12.73
C ILE A 201 6.44 -15.65 -13.71
N LYS A 202 7.55 -15.87 -14.43
CA LYS A 202 7.71 -16.97 -15.38
C LYS A 202 7.55 -18.32 -14.68
N THR A 203 8.26 -18.54 -13.59
CA THR A 203 8.12 -19.79 -12.80
C THR A 203 6.70 -19.96 -12.30
N ALA A 204 6.04 -18.91 -11.80
CA ALA A 204 4.65 -19.01 -11.37
C ALA A 204 3.71 -19.43 -12.53
N ARG A 205 3.87 -18.86 -13.73
CA ARG A 205 3.07 -19.23 -14.91
C ARG A 205 3.31 -20.69 -15.33
N GLU A 206 4.56 -21.13 -15.40
CA GLU A 206 4.92 -22.52 -15.73
C GLU A 206 4.34 -23.55 -14.74
N GLN A 207 4.40 -23.25 -13.43
CA GLN A 207 3.82 -24.16 -12.43
C GLN A 207 2.29 -24.18 -12.49
N LEU A 208 1.68 -23.04 -12.79
CA LEU A 208 0.24 -22.93 -12.97
C LEU A 208 -0.25 -23.81 -14.14
N GLU A 209 0.47 -23.81 -15.26
CA GLU A 209 0.19 -24.67 -16.43
C GLU A 209 0.30 -26.16 -16.10
N LYS A 210 1.30 -26.54 -15.30
CA LYS A 210 1.49 -27.91 -14.81
C LYS A 210 0.43 -28.35 -13.79
N GLY A 211 -0.37 -27.42 -13.26
CA GLY A 211 -1.32 -27.70 -12.18
C GLY A 211 -0.64 -27.93 -10.82
N GLU A 212 0.62 -27.51 -10.67
CA GLU A 212 1.38 -27.58 -9.43
C GLU A 212 1.39 -26.23 -8.71
N ASP A 213 1.41 -26.25 -7.38
CA ASP A 213 1.48 -25.05 -6.54
C ASP A 213 0.42 -23.97 -6.91
N VAL A 214 -0.72 -24.38 -7.49
CA VAL A 214 -1.72 -23.51 -8.15
C VAL A 214 -2.07 -22.28 -7.32
N LEU A 215 -2.38 -22.48 -6.03
CA LEU A 215 -2.72 -21.39 -5.11
C LEU A 215 -1.58 -20.37 -4.96
N THR A 216 -0.34 -20.84 -4.83
CA THR A 216 0.82 -19.96 -4.67
C THR A 216 1.11 -19.23 -5.97
N SER A 217 1.16 -19.95 -7.08
CA SER A 217 1.38 -19.40 -8.43
C SER A 217 0.35 -18.33 -8.78
N ALA A 218 -0.94 -18.65 -8.65
CA ALA A 218 -2.00 -17.68 -8.93
C ALA A 218 -1.93 -16.48 -7.98
N SER A 219 -1.58 -16.66 -6.69
CA SER A 219 -1.41 -15.52 -5.78
C SER A 219 -0.28 -14.58 -6.21
N ILE A 220 0.83 -15.13 -6.73
CA ILE A 220 1.98 -14.35 -7.20
C ILE A 220 1.52 -13.52 -8.40
N LEU A 221 0.92 -14.18 -9.40
CA LEU A 221 0.44 -13.52 -10.62
C LEU A 221 -0.60 -12.44 -10.31
N LEU A 222 -1.65 -12.76 -9.56
CA LEU A 222 -2.68 -11.78 -9.20
C LEU A 222 -2.10 -10.61 -8.40
N SER A 223 -1.18 -10.87 -7.47
CA SER A 223 -0.58 -9.80 -6.67
C SER A 223 0.41 -8.93 -7.45
N THR A 224 1.13 -9.47 -8.43
CA THR A 224 2.03 -8.69 -9.30
C THR A 224 1.27 -7.89 -10.35
N GLN A 225 0.16 -8.43 -10.88
CA GLN A 225 -0.61 -7.78 -11.95
C GLN A 225 -1.64 -6.76 -11.44
N LEU A 226 -2.24 -6.99 -10.28
CA LEU A 226 -3.34 -6.15 -9.76
C LEU A 226 -2.97 -5.40 -8.47
N GLY A 227 -1.82 -5.72 -7.86
CA GLY A 227 -1.39 -5.10 -6.62
C GLY A 227 -2.31 -5.37 -5.43
N LEU A 228 -3.07 -6.46 -5.41
CA LEU A 228 -4.04 -6.78 -4.35
C LEU A 228 -3.39 -7.11 -3.00
N ARG A 229 -4.12 -6.91 -1.91
CA ARG A 229 -3.70 -7.40 -0.59
C ARG A 229 -3.91 -8.90 -0.55
N ILE A 230 -3.05 -9.64 0.13
CA ILE A 230 -3.27 -11.09 0.28
C ILE A 230 -4.63 -11.43 0.88
N SER A 231 -5.18 -10.56 1.74
CA SER A 231 -6.54 -10.71 2.28
C SER A 231 -7.64 -10.59 1.23
N GLU A 232 -7.42 -9.83 0.17
CA GLU A 232 -8.33 -9.69 -0.97
C GLU A 232 -8.17 -10.87 -1.93
N VAL A 233 -6.92 -11.26 -2.22
CA VAL A 233 -6.58 -12.39 -3.10
C VAL A 233 -7.23 -13.69 -2.61
N VAL A 234 -7.06 -14.04 -1.33
CA VAL A 234 -7.61 -15.30 -0.79
C VAL A 234 -9.15 -15.33 -0.70
N LEU A 235 -9.82 -14.19 -0.92
CA LEU A 235 -11.28 -14.08 -0.90
C LEU A 235 -11.89 -13.96 -2.30
N ILE A 236 -11.10 -14.08 -3.36
CA ILE A 236 -11.62 -14.13 -4.73
C ILE A 236 -12.57 -15.32 -4.90
N GLN A 237 -13.68 -15.07 -5.59
CA GLN A 237 -14.76 -16.03 -5.79
C GLN A 237 -14.87 -16.49 -7.25
N GLU A 238 -15.49 -17.65 -7.47
CA GLU A 238 -15.85 -18.15 -8.80
C GLU A 238 -16.77 -17.15 -9.51
N GLY A 239 -16.61 -17.00 -10.83
CA GLY A 239 -17.38 -16.02 -11.61
C GLY A 239 -16.93 -14.57 -11.39
N CYS A 240 -15.71 -14.34 -10.90
CA CYS A 240 -15.16 -12.99 -10.74
C CYS A 240 -14.76 -12.32 -12.06
N LEU A 241 -14.68 -13.06 -13.17
CA LEU A 241 -14.35 -12.51 -14.48
C LEU A 241 -15.61 -12.12 -15.25
N SER A 242 -15.59 -10.95 -15.87
CA SER A 242 -16.62 -10.46 -16.80
C SER A 242 -15.97 -9.84 -18.03
N VAL A 243 -16.70 -9.77 -19.14
CA VAL A 243 -16.26 -9.06 -20.36
C VAL A 243 -17.10 -7.81 -20.51
N ILE A 244 -16.43 -6.64 -20.55
CA ILE A 244 -17.05 -5.33 -20.76
C ILE A 244 -16.34 -4.68 -21.94
N ASN A 245 -17.08 -4.30 -22.98
CA ASN A 245 -16.54 -3.69 -24.20
C ASN A 245 -15.43 -4.52 -24.88
N GLY A 246 -15.52 -5.85 -24.84
CA GLY A 246 -14.52 -6.76 -25.42
C GLY A 246 -13.29 -7.00 -24.54
N GLU A 247 -13.17 -6.31 -23.41
CA GLU A 247 -12.04 -6.47 -22.47
C GLU A 247 -12.45 -7.27 -21.23
N TYR A 248 -11.53 -8.11 -20.74
CA TYR A 248 -11.73 -8.83 -19.49
C TYR A 248 -11.58 -7.90 -18.28
N GLN A 249 -12.46 -8.10 -17.31
CA GLN A 249 -12.50 -7.37 -16.05
C GLN A 249 -12.60 -8.38 -14.91
N ILE A 250 -11.95 -8.08 -13.78
CA ILE A 250 -12.02 -8.86 -12.54
C ILE A 250 -12.74 -8.06 -11.46
N THR A 251 -13.74 -8.68 -10.82
CA THR A 251 -14.46 -8.11 -9.68
C THR A 251 -14.10 -8.84 -8.39
N TYR A 252 -13.71 -8.10 -7.36
CA TYR A 252 -13.38 -8.65 -6.04
C TYR A 252 -13.89 -7.74 -4.91
N LEU A 253 -13.89 -8.27 -3.68
CA LEU A 253 -14.33 -7.55 -2.48
C LEU A 253 -13.15 -6.89 -1.75
N THR A 254 -13.30 -5.62 -1.39
CA THR A 254 -12.36 -4.88 -0.53
C THR A 254 -13.08 -4.34 0.71
N SER A 255 -12.50 -4.54 1.89
CA SER A 255 -13.12 -4.14 3.17
C SER A 255 -12.18 -3.36 4.10
N LYS A 256 -10.93 -3.12 3.69
CA LYS A 256 -9.92 -2.53 4.59
C LYS A 256 -10.11 -1.03 4.83
N THR A 257 -10.66 -0.32 3.85
CA THR A 257 -10.77 1.13 3.84
C THR A 257 -12.18 1.62 4.19
N GLN A 258 -13.19 0.76 4.11
CA GLN A 258 -14.60 1.13 4.33
C GLN A 258 -15.20 0.30 5.47
N LYS A 259 -16.25 0.83 6.12
CA LYS A 259 -16.98 0.08 7.17
C LYS A 259 -17.72 -1.12 6.60
N THR A 260 -18.08 -1.06 5.32
CA THR A 260 -18.75 -2.10 4.55
C THR A 260 -17.82 -2.60 3.43
N PRO A 261 -17.82 -3.90 3.10
CA PRO A 261 -17.13 -4.38 1.92
C PRO A 261 -17.71 -3.75 0.65
N GLU A 262 -16.83 -3.36 -0.25
CA GLU A 262 -17.18 -2.80 -1.55
C GLU A 262 -16.73 -3.76 -2.65
N ARG A 263 -17.56 -3.92 -3.69
CA ARG A 263 -17.17 -4.63 -4.91
C ARG A 263 -16.42 -3.67 -5.81
N VAL A 264 -15.20 -4.02 -6.16
CA VAL A 264 -14.35 -3.24 -7.05
C VAL A 264 -14.08 -4.06 -8.30
N THR A 265 -14.25 -3.43 -9.46
CA THR A 265 -13.97 -4.02 -10.77
C THR A 265 -12.74 -3.35 -11.36
N ARG A 266 -11.81 -4.15 -11.87
CA ARG A 266 -10.55 -3.69 -12.49
C ARG A 266 -10.26 -4.44 -13.79
N PRO A 267 -9.50 -3.85 -14.73
CA PRO A 267 -9.06 -4.54 -15.93
C PRO A 267 -8.27 -5.81 -15.59
N ALA A 268 -8.54 -6.89 -16.31
CA ALA A 268 -7.86 -8.16 -16.17
C ALA A 268 -7.11 -8.48 -17.47
N ASN A 269 -5.77 -8.44 -17.40
CA ASN A 269 -4.94 -8.87 -18.51
C ASN A 269 -4.94 -10.40 -18.67
N GLU A 270 -4.31 -10.89 -19.74
CA GLU A 270 -4.24 -12.32 -20.06
C GLU A 270 -3.70 -13.15 -18.89
N ILE A 271 -2.64 -12.69 -18.22
CA ILE A 271 -2.03 -13.38 -17.07
C ILE A 271 -3.04 -13.53 -15.92
N VAL A 272 -3.83 -12.51 -15.64
CA VAL A 272 -4.89 -12.56 -14.62
C VAL A 272 -5.97 -13.57 -15.04
N VAL A 273 -6.39 -13.55 -16.30
CA VAL A 273 -7.42 -14.47 -16.83
C VAL A 273 -6.94 -15.92 -16.73
N GLU A 274 -5.70 -16.21 -17.11
CA GLU A 274 -5.07 -17.52 -16.97
C GLU A 274 -5.04 -17.99 -15.50
N ALA A 275 -4.60 -17.12 -14.59
CA ALA A 275 -4.53 -17.40 -13.16
C ALA A 275 -5.90 -17.77 -12.58
N ILE A 276 -6.95 -17.02 -12.92
CA ILE A 276 -8.31 -17.29 -12.44
C ILE A 276 -8.86 -18.59 -13.03
N ARG A 277 -8.71 -18.83 -14.34
CA ARG A 277 -9.20 -20.06 -14.97
C ARG A 277 -8.54 -21.31 -14.39
N ALA A 278 -7.23 -21.25 -14.13
CA ALA A 278 -6.51 -22.34 -13.47
C ALA A 278 -7.00 -22.56 -12.03
N LEU A 279 -7.27 -21.48 -11.28
CA LEU A 279 -7.86 -21.55 -9.94
C LEU A 279 -9.28 -22.15 -9.96
N GLU A 280 -10.15 -21.71 -10.86
CA GLU A 280 -11.51 -22.26 -11.01
C GLU A 280 -11.46 -23.77 -11.28
N LYS A 281 -10.58 -24.21 -12.19
CA LYS A 281 -10.38 -25.64 -12.48
C LYS A 281 -9.91 -26.42 -11.24
N HIS A 282 -8.93 -25.88 -10.51
CA HIS A 282 -8.37 -26.53 -9.32
C HIS A 282 -9.38 -26.59 -8.16
N SER A 283 -10.16 -25.52 -7.97
CA SER A 283 -11.02 -25.35 -6.80
C SER A 283 -12.43 -25.88 -6.99
N LYS A 284 -12.87 -26.19 -8.22
CA LYS A 284 -14.18 -26.79 -8.52
C LYS A 284 -14.59 -27.97 -7.62
N PRO A 285 -13.76 -29.01 -7.38
CA PRO A 285 -14.13 -30.09 -6.46
C PRO A 285 -14.23 -29.61 -4.99
N LEU A 286 -13.34 -28.69 -4.59
CA LEU A 286 -13.28 -28.15 -3.23
C LEU A 286 -14.50 -27.26 -2.93
N ILE A 287 -14.96 -26.46 -3.90
CA ILE A 287 -16.14 -25.60 -3.80
C ILE A 287 -17.40 -26.44 -3.56
N ARG A 288 -17.56 -27.56 -4.27
CA ARG A 288 -18.70 -28.48 -4.10
C ARG A 288 -18.78 -29.05 -2.69
N GLN A 289 -17.64 -29.34 -2.07
CA GLN A 289 -17.59 -29.88 -0.71
C GLN A 289 -17.65 -28.78 0.37
N PHE A 290 -17.10 -27.59 0.09
CA PHE A 290 -17.08 -26.47 1.03
C PHE A 290 -18.42 -25.71 1.08
N GLY A 291 -19.13 -25.63 -0.04
CA GLY A 291 -20.45 -24.99 -0.16
C GLY A 291 -20.43 -23.47 -0.39
N GLU A 292 -19.25 -22.87 -0.56
CA GLU A 292 -19.09 -21.42 -0.81
C GLU A 292 -18.13 -21.22 -2.00
N PRO A 293 -18.35 -20.18 -2.85
CA PRO A 293 -17.69 -20.06 -4.16
C PRO A 293 -16.27 -19.48 -4.08
N TYR A 294 -15.47 -19.78 -3.05
CA TYR A 294 -14.11 -19.24 -2.94
C TYR A 294 -13.10 -20.02 -3.77
N LEU A 295 -12.17 -19.31 -4.42
CA LEU A 295 -11.14 -19.94 -5.26
C LEU A 295 -9.90 -20.40 -4.49
N PHE A 296 -9.60 -19.81 -3.33
CA PHE A 296 -8.39 -20.14 -2.54
C PHE A 296 -8.68 -21.14 -1.42
N LEU A 297 -9.13 -22.35 -1.77
CA LEU A 297 -9.47 -23.40 -0.82
C LEU A 297 -8.31 -24.36 -0.57
N THR A 298 -8.19 -24.86 0.66
CA THR A 298 -7.16 -25.83 1.07
C THR A 298 -7.69 -26.80 2.11
N TYR A 299 -7.14 -28.01 2.15
CA TYR A 299 -7.32 -28.92 3.27
C TYR A 299 -6.58 -28.41 4.51
N THR A 300 -7.11 -28.76 5.69
CA THR A 300 -6.45 -28.48 6.97
C THR A 300 -5.85 -29.75 7.56
N ASN A 301 -4.71 -29.65 8.22
CA ASN A 301 -4.04 -30.79 8.88
C ASN A 301 -4.76 -31.27 10.18
N ARG A 302 -6.07 -31.05 10.32
CA ARG A 302 -6.85 -31.47 11.49
C ARG A 302 -7.47 -32.84 11.21
N ARG A 303 -7.80 -33.60 12.28
CA ARG A 303 -8.22 -35.02 12.27
C ARG A 303 -9.44 -35.41 11.37
N LYS A 304 -9.94 -34.54 10.48
CA LYS A 304 -11.00 -34.80 9.50
C LYS A 304 -10.82 -34.07 8.15
N ASP A 305 -9.64 -33.50 7.87
CA ASP A 305 -9.36 -32.70 6.66
C ASP A 305 -10.47 -31.71 6.23
N PRO A 306 -11.07 -30.90 7.12
CA PRO A 306 -12.07 -29.94 6.66
C PRO A 306 -11.42 -28.93 5.70
N ILE A 307 -12.12 -28.64 4.61
CA ILE A 307 -11.74 -27.61 3.64
C ILE A 307 -11.91 -26.24 4.32
N THR A 308 -10.94 -25.36 4.10
CA THR A 308 -10.99 -23.98 4.56
C THR A 308 -10.42 -23.04 3.51
N ILE A 309 -10.71 -21.75 3.65
CA ILE A 309 -10.06 -20.71 2.86
C ILE A 309 -8.62 -20.55 3.36
N ALA A 310 -7.68 -20.43 2.43
CA ALA A 310 -6.28 -20.29 2.76
C ALA A 310 -6.02 -19.05 3.64
N SER A 311 -5.30 -19.27 4.75
CA SER A 311 -5.05 -18.22 5.74
C SER A 311 -4.04 -17.19 5.24
N HIS A 312 -4.47 -15.93 5.13
CA HIS A 312 -3.57 -14.82 4.78
C HIS A 312 -2.40 -14.62 5.76
N SER A 313 -2.55 -15.00 7.05
CA SER A 313 -1.60 -14.63 8.11
C SER A 313 -0.34 -15.47 8.03
N ASN A 314 -0.50 -16.72 7.60
CA ASN A 314 0.58 -17.68 7.49
C ASN A 314 0.97 -17.92 6.04
N TRP A 315 0.45 -17.13 5.10
CA TRP A 315 0.65 -17.31 3.67
C TRP A 315 2.14 -17.30 3.32
N THR A 316 2.90 -16.30 3.81
CA THR A 316 4.33 -16.23 3.55
C THR A 316 5.07 -17.47 4.05
N ALA A 317 4.85 -17.87 5.30
CA ALA A 317 5.57 -18.99 5.90
C ALA A 317 5.17 -20.36 5.31
N LYS A 318 3.89 -20.57 4.96
CA LYS A 318 3.35 -21.88 4.54
C LYS A 318 3.26 -22.08 3.04
N ARG A 319 3.26 -21.02 2.24
CA ARG A 319 3.08 -21.09 0.77
C ARG A 319 4.24 -20.45 0.03
N LEU A 320 4.48 -19.16 0.29
CA LEU A 320 5.48 -18.39 -0.47
C LEU A 320 6.92 -18.87 -0.22
N ASN A 321 7.34 -19.00 1.04
CA ASN A 321 8.70 -19.44 1.36
C ASN A 321 8.99 -20.86 0.86
N PRO A 322 8.08 -21.85 1.04
CA PRO A 322 8.24 -23.16 0.43
C PRO A 322 8.34 -23.12 -1.09
N PHE A 323 7.53 -22.31 -1.78
CA PHE A 323 7.59 -22.16 -3.23
C PHE A 323 8.94 -21.58 -3.68
N ILE A 324 9.40 -20.51 -3.04
CA ILE A 324 10.71 -19.89 -3.31
C ILE A 324 11.84 -20.91 -3.13
N LYS A 325 11.79 -21.71 -2.05
CA LYS A 325 12.79 -22.74 -1.78
C LYS A 325 12.73 -23.90 -2.78
N LYS A 326 11.52 -24.35 -3.14
CA LYS A 326 11.29 -25.46 -4.08
C LYS A 326 11.86 -25.14 -5.47
N HIS A 327 11.71 -23.90 -5.92
CA HIS A 327 12.11 -23.46 -7.27
C HIS A 327 13.42 -22.66 -7.29
N ASP A 328 14.19 -22.70 -6.19
CA ASP A 328 15.49 -22.03 -6.00
C ASP A 328 15.54 -20.57 -6.47
N LEU A 329 14.51 -19.79 -6.15
CA LEU A 329 14.43 -18.39 -6.57
C LEU A 329 15.33 -17.51 -5.68
N ARG A 330 16.35 -16.91 -6.29
CA ARG A 330 17.41 -16.14 -5.61
C ARG A 330 17.41 -14.65 -5.98
N ASP A 331 17.95 -13.83 -5.09
CA ASP A 331 18.27 -12.43 -5.32
C ASP A 331 19.59 -12.25 -6.07
N GLU A 332 19.96 -11.01 -6.39
CA GLU A 332 21.18 -10.67 -7.14
C GLU A 332 22.46 -11.12 -6.41
N LYS A 333 22.37 -11.32 -5.10
CA LYS A 333 23.47 -11.75 -4.23
C LYS A 333 23.52 -13.27 -4.05
N GLY A 334 22.68 -14.01 -4.78
CA GLY A 334 22.59 -15.46 -4.72
C GLY A 334 21.87 -16.00 -3.48
N ASN A 335 21.21 -15.17 -2.67
CA ASN A 335 20.45 -15.62 -1.50
C ASN A 335 19.01 -15.94 -1.88
N LEU A 336 18.38 -16.89 -1.19
CA LEU A 336 16.95 -17.18 -1.39
C LEU A 336 16.10 -15.92 -1.17
N LEU A 337 15.17 -15.69 -2.09
CA LEU A 337 14.30 -14.52 -2.06
C LEU A 337 13.52 -14.42 -0.76
N LYS A 338 13.62 -13.25 -0.10
CA LYS A 338 12.86 -12.94 1.12
C LYS A 338 11.70 -12.01 0.80
N LEU A 339 10.68 -12.57 0.16
CA LEU A 339 9.48 -11.82 -0.19
C LEU A 339 8.41 -11.94 0.91
N THR A 340 7.71 -10.83 1.16
CA THR A 340 6.46 -10.82 1.92
C THR A 340 5.33 -10.38 1.01
N GLN A 341 4.08 -10.63 1.40
CA GLN A 341 2.93 -10.23 0.58
C GLN A 341 2.86 -8.72 0.28
N HIS A 342 3.44 -7.90 1.15
CA HIS A 342 3.56 -6.48 0.87
C HIS A 342 4.53 -6.16 -0.27
N TYR A 343 5.56 -6.98 -0.53
CA TYR A 343 6.48 -6.76 -1.65
C TYR A 343 5.77 -6.80 -2.99
N PHE A 344 4.80 -7.69 -3.19
CA PHE A 344 4.04 -7.72 -4.45
C PHE A 344 3.28 -6.42 -4.73
N ARG A 345 2.75 -5.78 -3.68
CA ARG A 345 2.15 -4.44 -3.80
C ARG A 345 3.18 -3.37 -4.15
N HIS A 346 4.39 -3.46 -3.60
CA HIS A 346 5.50 -2.57 -3.98
C HIS A 346 5.92 -2.80 -5.43
N ILE A 347 6.04 -4.07 -5.85
CA ILE A 347 6.38 -4.46 -7.22
C ILE A 347 5.35 -3.86 -8.18
N PHE A 348 4.06 -4.13 -7.98
CA PHE A 348 3.01 -3.56 -8.82
C PHE A 348 3.11 -2.03 -8.91
N ALA A 349 3.18 -1.32 -7.79
CA ALA A 349 3.22 0.14 -7.78
C ALA A 349 4.45 0.70 -8.51
N THR A 350 5.63 0.17 -8.23
CA THR A 350 6.90 0.64 -8.82
C THR A 350 6.93 0.40 -10.33
N TYR A 351 6.55 -0.79 -10.79
CA TYR A 351 6.58 -1.12 -12.22
C TYR A 351 5.45 -0.46 -13.00
N ALA A 352 4.28 -0.27 -12.40
CA ALA A 352 3.21 0.53 -12.98
C ALA A 352 3.65 1.98 -13.23
N LEU A 353 4.31 2.60 -12.24
CA LEU A 353 4.85 3.96 -12.37
C LEU A 353 5.98 4.03 -13.40
N LYS A 354 6.91 3.07 -13.40
CA LYS A 354 7.98 2.98 -14.41
C LYS A 354 7.43 2.79 -15.82
N GLY A 355 6.34 2.02 -15.96
CA GLY A 355 5.61 1.81 -17.21
C GLY A 355 4.75 3.00 -17.66
N GLY A 356 4.79 4.13 -16.93
CA GLY A 356 4.13 5.37 -17.33
C GLY A 356 2.70 5.55 -16.83
N MET A 357 2.18 4.68 -15.94
CA MET A 357 0.88 4.91 -15.31
C MET A 357 0.92 6.14 -14.42
N LYS A 358 -0.15 6.96 -14.44
CA LYS A 358 -0.23 8.12 -13.55
C LYS A 358 -0.34 7.66 -12.10
N LEU A 359 0.24 8.44 -11.18
CA LEU A 359 0.22 8.14 -9.74
C LEU A 359 -1.21 7.94 -9.19
N HIS A 360 -2.16 8.73 -9.70
CA HIS A 360 -3.58 8.60 -9.39
C HIS A 360 -4.11 7.22 -9.78
N ASP A 361 -3.86 6.76 -11.00
CA ASP A 361 -4.36 5.49 -11.53
C ASP A 361 -3.77 4.30 -10.76
N VAL A 362 -2.50 4.39 -10.37
CA VAL A 362 -1.86 3.40 -9.49
C VAL A 362 -2.50 3.40 -8.10
N ALA A 363 -2.78 4.58 -7.53
CA ALA A 363 -3.46 4.71 -6.24
C ALA A 363 -4.88 4.12 -6.27
N GLU A 364 -5.60 4.34 -7.37
CA GLU A 364 -6.93 3.79 -7.62
C GLU A 364 -6.90 2.27 -7.75
N MET A 365 -6.00 1.72 -8.57
CA MET A 365 -5.84 0.27 -8.74
C MET A 365 -5.55 -0.42 -7.40
N MET A 366 -4.78 0.23 -6.53
CA MET A 366 -4.42 -0.30 -5.20
C MET A 366 -5.46 -0.02 -4.10
N ASN A 367 -6.55 0.68 -4.41
CA ASN A 367 -7.56 1.12 -3.44
C ASN A 367 -6.93 1.88 -2.25
N HIS A 368 -6.09 2.88 -2.54
CA HIS A 368 -5.53 3.78 -1.54
C HIS A 368 -6.46 4.95 -1.25
N LYS A 369 -6.59 5.32 0.04
CA LYS A 369 -7.41 6.46 0.46
C LYS A 369 -6.77 7.82 0.19
N SER A 370 -5.46 7.84 0.02
CA SER A 370 -4.68 9.06 -0.18
C SER A 370 -3.55 8.75 -1.15
N ILE A 371 -3.36 9.66 -2.10
CA ILE A 371 -2.29 9.62 -3.10
C ILE A 371 -0.91 9.61 -2.43
N MET A 372 -0.78 10.24 -1.25
CA MET A 372 0.44 10.23 -0.43
C MET A 372 0.92 8.82 -0.08
N MET A 373 0.00 7.86 0.05
CA MET A 373 0.36 6.45 0.28
C MET A 373 1.07 5.84 -0.93
N THR A 374 0.74 6.31 -2.13
CA THR A 374 1.34 5.85 -3.39
C THR A 374 2.63 6.61 -3.71
N GLU A 375 2.76 7.88 -3.29
CA GLU A 375 4.00 8.68 -3.42
C GLU A 375 5.21 8.01 -2.77
N THR A 376 5.01 7.20 -1.73
CA THR A 376 6.09 6.45 -1.07
C THR A 376 6.73 5.40 -2.00
N TYR A 377 6.02 4.96 -3.04
CA TYR A 377 6.55 4.04 -4.07
C TYR A 377 7.21 4.74 -5.24
N ASP A 378 7.16 6.07 -5.26
CA ASP A 378 7.91 6.87 -6.23
C ASP A 378 9.40 6.90 -5.87
N HIS A 379 10.04 5.73 -6.03
CA HIS A 379 11.49 5.57 -5.85
C HIS A 379 12.29 6.40 -6.86
N THR A 380 11.62 6.92 -7.89
CA THR A 380 12.22 7.82 -8.87
C THR A 380 12.27 9.26 -8.40
N LYS A 381 11.93 9.62 -7.15
CA LYS A 381 11.98 11.03 -6.72
C LYS A 381 13.34 11.70 -6.99
N GLY A 382 14.46 11.00 -6.74
CA GLY A 382 15.80 11.49 -7.08
C GLY A 382 16.02 11.59 -8.59
N GLN A 383 15.75 10.52 -9.33
CA GLN A 383 15.88 10.48 -10.80
C GLN A 383 14.96 11.49 -11.51
N LYS A 384 13.75 11.71 -11.01
CA LYS A 384 12.78 12.69 -11.49
C LYS A 384 13.26 14.10 -11.22
N GLN A 385 13.84 14.35 -10.04
CA GLN A 385 14.42 15.65 -9.70
C GLN A 385 15.61 15.97 -10.63
N GLU A 386 16.45 14.98 -10.94
CA GLU A 386 17.53 15.12 -11.94
C GLU A 386 16.97 15.40 -13.34
N VAL A 387 16.05 14.58 -13.84
CA VAL A 387 15.42 14.80 -15.15
C VAL A 387 14.73 16.18 -15.23
N ILE A 388 14.06 16.62 -14.17
CA ILE A 388 13.45 17.96 -14.08
C ILE A 388 14.52 19.04 -14.17
N LYS A 389 15.63 18.88 -13.43
CA LYS A 389 16.74 19.81 -13.45
C LYS A 389 17.27 19.93 -14.88
N ASP A 390 17.54 18.81 -15.54
CA ASP A 390 18.15 18.78 -16.86
C ASP A 390 17.21 19.35 -17.94
N ILE A 391 15.88 19.15 -17.82
CA ILE A 391 14.91 19.79 -18.71
C ILE A 391 14.86 21.31 -18.49
N LEU A 392 14.75 21.75 -17.23
CA LEU A 392 14.60 23.16 -16.91
C LEU A 392 15.90 23.95 -17.10
N SER A 393 17.07 23.33 -16.97
CA SER A 393 18.37 23.95 -17.24
C SER A 393 18.72 24.05 -18.74
N GLY A 394 17.88 23.47 -19.61
CA GLY A 394 18.11 23.44 -21.05
C GLY A 394 19.06 22.34 -21.52
N GLU A 395 19.47 21.41 -20.64
CA GLU A 395 20.35 20.27 -20.99
C GLU A 395 19.60 19.21 -21.81
N ILE A 396 18.31 19.00 -21.55
CA ILE A 396 17.45 18.10 -22.32
C ILE A 396 16.56 18.94 -23.26
N PRO A 397 16.68 18.75 -24.58
CA PRO A 397 15.84 19.47 -25.54
C PRO A 397 14.34 19.22 -25.33
N VAL A 398 13.55 20.24 -25.61
CA VAL A 398 12.08 20.20 -25.51
C VAL A 398 11.41 20.69 -26.79
N THR A 399 10.16 20.29 -27.01
CA THR A 399 9.37 20.66 -28.20
C THR A 399 9.06 22.15 -28.27
N THR A 400 8.92 22.67 -29.48
CA THR A 400 8.65 24.08 -29.81
C THR A 400 7.19 24.52 -29.58
N THR A 401 6.48 23.84 -28.69
CA THR A 401 5.03 24.03 -28.45
C THR A 401 4.71 25.38 -27.82
N ASN A 402 5.58 25.88 -26.92
CA ASN A 402 5.44 27.19 -26.30
C ASN A 402 6.73 28.01 -26.47
N LYS A 403 6.73 28.92 -27.47
CA LYS A 403 7.92 29.69 -27.86
C LYS A 403 8.48 30.57 -26.73
N ILE A 404 7.61 31.19 -25.93
CA ILE A 404 8.02 32.09 -24.83
C ILE A 404 8.82 31.32 -23.78
N VAL A 405 8.32 30.13 -23.43
CA VAL A 405 9.00 29.26 -22.47
C VAL A 405 10.30 28.74 -23.05
N LEU A 406 10.29 28.40 -24.34
CA LEU A 406 11.47 27.93 -25.04
C LEU A 406 12.59 28.97 -25.06
N GLU A 407 12.27 30.23 -25.38
CA GLU A 407 13.19 31.36 -25.34
C GLU A 407 13.80 31.54 -23.93
N SER A 408 12.99 31.28 -22.89
CA SER A 408 13.45 31.35 -21.49
C SER A 408 14.34 30.17 -21.08
N LEU A 409 14.09 28.96 -21.62
CA LEU A 409 14.85 27.75 -21.29
C LEU A 409 16.15 27.63 -22.11
N GLU A 410 16.12 28.02 -23.38
CA GLU A 410 17.26 27.95 -24.31
C GLU A 410 18.10 29.23 -24.31
N GLY A 411 17.61 30.31 -23.67
CA GLY A 411 18.30 31.60 -23.58
C GLY A 411 19.45 31.66 -22.58
N GLU A 412 20.33 32.67 -22.74
CA GLU A 412 21.48 32.89 -21.84
C GLU A 412 21.07 33.23 -20.40
N GLU A 413 19.90 33.83 -20.21
CA GLU A 413 19.33 34.19 -18.90
C GLU A 413 18.42 33.09 -18.30
N ASN A 414 18.64 31.81 -18.64
CA ASN A 414 17.84 30.72 -18.07
C ASN A 414 17.97 30.69 -16.52
N PRO A 415 16.86 30.89 -15.77
CA PRO A 415 16.91 31.01 -14.31
C PRO A 415 17.22 29.70 -13.58
N PHE A 416 17.16 28.56 -14.26
CA PHE A 416 17.45 27.24 -13.70
C PHE A 416 18.89 26.78 -13.97
N LYS A 417 19.63 27.44 -14.85
CA LYS A 417 20.98 27.05 -15.25
C LYS A 417 21.96 27.22 -14.08
N GLY A 418 22.77 26.20 -13.82
CA GLY A 418 23.76 26.20 -12.73
C GLY A 418 23.21 25.97 -11.31
N LEU A 419 21.91 25.69 -11.16
CA LEU A 419 21.30 25.40 -9.86
C LEU A 419 21.39 23.92 -9.46
N THR A 420 21.39 23.66 -8.15
CA THR A 420 21.29 22.30 -7.61
C THR A 420 19.88 21.73 -7.78
N THR A 421 19.76 20.40 -7.75
CA THR A 421 18.49 19.69 -7.92
C THR A 421 17.42 20.11 -6.89
N ASP A 422 17.83 20.42 -5.66
CA ASP A 422 16.92 20.91 -4.60
C ASP A 422 16.45 22.35 -4.85
N GLN A 423 17.33 23.22 -5.35
CA GLN A 423 16.96 24.59 -5.73
C GLN A 423 15.97 24.59 -6.90
N VAL A 424 16.21 23.76 -7.92
CA VAL A 424 15.29 23.64 -9.05
C VAL A 424 13.92 23.09 -8.60
N ASP A 425 13.86 22.05 -7.74
CA ASP A 425 12.56 21.54 -7.27
C ASP A 425 11.80 22.58 -6.43
N LYS A 426 12.49 23.41 -5.63
CA LYS A 426 11.86 24.52 -4.90
C LYS A 426 11.26 25.56 -5.83
N MET A 427 12.01 26.00 -6.84
CA MET A 427 11.51 26.99 -7.81
C MET A 427 10.37 26.41 -8.65
N ARG A 428 10.50 25.16 -9.12
CA ARG A 428 9.42 24.45 -9.82
C ARG A 428 8.13 24.40 -8.99
N ARG A 429 8.22 24.09 -7.69
CA ARG A 429 7.04 24.08 -6.78
C ARG A 429 6.44 25.47 -6.59
N ALA A 430 7.28 26.51 -6.55
CA ALA A 430 6.81 27.89 -6.48
C ALA A 430 6.09 28.30 -7.76
N LEU A 431 6.62 27.90 -8.92
CA LEU A 431 6.05 28.11 -10.25
C LEU A 431 4.91 27.14 -10.60
N LYS A 432 4.63 26.16 -9.72
CA LYS A 432 3.59 25.11 -9.88
C LYS A 432 3.69 24.36 -11.21
N ILE A 433 4.90 24.14 -11.70
CA ILE A 433 5.13 23.34 -12.89
C ILE A 433 4.94 21.87 -12.53
N GLU A 434 3.98 21.21 -13.18
CA GLU A 434 3.63 19.81 -12.90
C GLU A 434 4.36 18.86 -13.85
N LEU A 435 4.92 17.78 -13.30
CA LEU A 435 5.56 16.74 -14.11
C LEU A 435 4.49 15.73 -14.56
N LEU A 436 4.48 15.42 -15.85
CA LEU A 436 3.62 14.42 -16.44
C LEU A 436 4.44 13.18 -16.85
N PRO A 437 3.79 12.02 -17.06
CA PRO A 437 4.51 10.78 -17.41
C PRO A 437 5.34 10.82 -18.70
N HIS A 438 5.10 11.79 -19.57
CA HIS A 438 5.78 11.94 -20.86
C HIS A 438 6.29 13.37 -21.11
N GLY A 439 6.16 14.29 -20.16
CA GLY A 439 6.54 15.70 -20.37
C GLY A 439 6.20 16.56 -19.17
N MET A 440 5.97 17.84 -19.39
CA MET A 440 5.69 18.81 -18.32
C MET A 440 4.48 19.68 -18.67
N CYS A 441 3.74 20.06 -17.64
CA CYS A 441 2.60 20.96 -17.74
C CYS A 441 2.90 22.29 -17.04
N LEU A 442 2.67 23.38 -17.76
CA LEU A 442 2.84 24.75 -17.27
C LEU A 442 1.53 25.40 -16.81
N HIS A 443 0.41 24.69 -16.93
CA HIS A 443 -0.90 25.20 -16.49
C HIS A 443 -0.89 25.46 -14.98
N HIS A 444 -0.99 26.73 -14.59
CA HIS A 444 -0.91 27.12 -13.18
C HIS A 444 -2.30 27.00 -12.51
N PRO A 445 -2.51 26.09 -11.53
CA PRO A 445 -3.85 25.83 -10.96
C PRO A 445 -4.52 27.02 -10.27
N MET A 446 -3.74 28.00 -9.78
CA MET A 446 -4.29 29.21 -9.15
C MET A 446 -4.77 30.28 -10.14
N ARG A 447 -4.64 30.07 -11.46
CA ARG A 447 -5.28 30.95 -12.46
C ARG A 447 -6.81 30.86 -12.37
N GLY A 448 -7.36 29.88 -11.63
CA GLY A 448 -8.81 29.70 -11.46
C GLY A 448 -9.50 29.10 -12.68
N GLU A 449 -8.73 28.83 -13.74
CA GLU A 449 -9.22 28.27 -14.99
C GLU A 449 -9.04 26.75 -14.99
N PRO A 450 -10.11 25.98 -15.29
CA PRO A 450 -9.99 24.54 -15.47
C PRO A 450 -9.07 24.22 -16.66
N CYS A 451 -8.41 23.06 -16.62
CA CYS A 451 -7.65 22.59 -17.76
C CYS A 451 -8.58 22.42 -18.97
N GLU A 452 -8.32 23.16 -20.05
CA GLU A 452 -9.18 23.19 -21.24
C GLU A 452 -9.31 21.84 -21.94
N GLN A 453 -8.28 20.98 -21.81
CA GLN A 453 -8.20 19.68 -22.49
C GLN A 453 -8.46 18.47 -21.57
N ASP A 454 -8.92 18.68 -20.34
CA ASP A 454 -9.26 17.62 -19.37
C ASP A 454 -8.18 16.53 -19.24
N GLY A 455 -6.90 16.94 -19.24
CA GLY A 455 -5.76 16.02 -19.11
C GLY A 455 -5.34 15.28 -20.39
N VAL A 456 -5.91 15.61 -21.55
CA VAL A 456 -5.35 15.26 -22.87
C VAL A 456 -4.22 16.22 -23.17
N CYS A 457 -2.96 15.77 -23.05
CA CYS A 457 -1.80 16.66 -23.17
C CYS A 457 -1.26 16.79 -24.60
N LEU A 458 -1.52 15.82 -25.48
CA LEU A 458 -1.07 15.83 -26.87
C LEU A 458 -1.79 16.93 -27.65
N GLY A 459 -1.06 17.97 -28.06
CA GLY A 459 -1.63 19.15 -28.72
C GLY A 459 -2.03 20.28 -27.77
N CYS A 460 -1.71 20.18 -26.47
CA CYS A 460 -1.89 21.27 -25.52
C CYS A 460 -0.76 22.30 -25.64
N HIS A 461 -1.10 23.61 -25.63
CA HIS A 461 -0.11 24.69 -25.69
C HIS A 461 0.72 24.84 -24.40
N GLU A 462 0.16 24.43 -23.26
CA GLU A 462 0.86 24.40 -21.96
C GLU A 462 1.62 23.09 -21.71
N PHE A 463 1.60 22.17 -22.66
CA PHE A 463 2.34 20.91 -22.59
C PHE A 463 3.68 21.01 -23.30
N ILE A 464 4.74 20.63 -22.60
CA ILE A 464 6.10 20.56 -23.12
C ILE A 464 6.55 19.10 -23.14
N ALA A 465 6.75 18.58 -24.34
CA ALA A 465 7.37 17.28 -24.56
C ALA A 465 8.90 17.41 -24.50
N SER A 466 9.57 16.39 -23.95
CA SER A 466 11.01 16.37 -23.72
C SER A 466 11.66 15.22 -24.49
N ALA A 467 12.86 15.46 -25.02
CA ALA A 467 13.67 14.47 -25.73
C ALA A 467 13.96 13.21 -24.88
N ARG A 468 13.98 13.34 -23.54
CA ARG A 468 14.10 12.18 -22.62
C ARG A 468 13.02 11.12 -22.85
N HIS A 469 11.84 11.54 -23.30
CA HIS A 469 10.68 10.70 -23.53
C HIS A 469 10.50 10.35 -25.02
N LEU A 470 11.49 10.62 -25.87
CA LEU A 470 11.44 10.32 -27.29
C LEU A 470 11.08 8.85 -27.59
N PRO A 471 11.65 7.84 -26.91
CA PRO A 471 11.25 6.44 -27.13
C PRO A 471 9.77 6.16 -26.80
N VAL A 472 9.19 6.91 -25.87
CA VAL A 472 7.76 6.79 -25.50
C VAL A 472 6.88 7.35 -26.62
N TYR A 473 7.31 8.44 -27.25
CA TYR A 473 6.60 9.04 -28.39
C TYR A 473 6.67 8.15 -29.63
N GLU A 474 7.85 7.60 -29.94
CA GLU A 474 8.06 6.67 -31.05
C GLU A 474 7.23 5.40 -30.90
N ALA A 475 7.30 4.75 -29.73
CA ALA A 475 6.50 3.55 -29.46
C ALA A 475 4.99 3.82 -29.47
N ARG A 476 4.57 5.03 -29.10
CA ARG A 476 3.15 5.42 -29.18
C ARG A 476 2.72 5.70 -30.61
N LEU A 477 3.57 6.35 -31.41
CA LEU A 477 3.34 6.59 -32.83
C LEU A 477 3.18 5.25 -33.57
N GLU A 478 4.09 4.30 -33.35
CA GLU A 478 4.04 2.98 -33.96
C GLU A 478 2.71 2.25 -33.65
N ARG A 479 2.25 2.29 -32.39
CA ARG A 479 0.95 1.69 -32.01
C ARG A 479 -0.22 2.37 -32.71
N VAL A 480 -0.22 3.70 -32.79
CA VAL A 480 -1.28 4.46 -33.47
C VAL A 480 -1.28 4.16 -34.98
N GLU A 481 -0.11 4.03 -35.60
CA GLU A 481 0.02 3.66 -37.02
C GLU A 481 -0.48 2.24 -37.28
N GLN A 482 -0.10 1.27 -36.44
CA GLN A 482 -0.60 -0.11 -36.52
C GLN A 482 -2.13 -0.16 -36.41
N GLU A 483 -2.69 0.58 -35.44
CA GLU A 483 -4.14 0.65 -35.23
C GLU A 483 -4.85 1.30 -36.42
N LEU A 484 -4.34 2.41 -36.95
CA LEU A 484 -4.86 3.06 -38.16
C LEU A 484 -4.80 2.15 -39.39
N ASN A 485 -3.73 1.36 -39.55
CA ASN A 485 -3.59 0.41 -40.66
C ASN A 485 -4.61 -0.74 -40.59
N THR A 486 -5.08 -1.10 -39.40
CA THR A 486 -6.14 -2.11 -39.23
C THR A 486 -7.56 -1.57 -39.47
N LEU A 487 -7.72 -0.25 -39.50
CA LEU A 487 -9.01 0.45 -39.60
C LEU A 487 -9.25 1.07 -41.00
N ASP A 488 -8.66 0.48 -42.03
CA ASP A 488 -8.61 1.05 -43.39
C ASP A 488 -10.01 1.48 -43.89
N ASN A 489 -10.14 2.74 -44.27
CA ASN A 489 -11.37 3.46 -44.66
C ASN A 489 -12.43 3.80 -43.59
N ASP A 490 -12.19 3.57 -42.28
CA ASP A 490 -13.09 4.06 -41.23
C ASP A 490 -12.98 5.61 -41.06
N LYS A 491 -14.14 6.28 -40.99
CA LYS A 491 -14.29 7.73 -40.75
C LYS A 491 -14.96 8.04 -39.41
N SER A 492 -14.96 7.09 -38.49
CA SER A 492 -15.46 7.29 -37.14
C SER A 492 -14.73 8.43 -36.40
N ILE A 493 -15.41 8.96 -35.37
CA ILE A 493 -14.83 9.95 -34.44
C ILE A 493 -13.53 9.41 -33.82
N TYR A 494 -13.48 8.10 -33.59
CA TYR A 494 -12.33 7.39 -33.07
C TYR A 494 -11.14 7.43 -34.05
N THR A 495 -11.34 7.08 -35.32
CA THR A 495 -10.28 7.16 -36.34
C THR A 495 -9.80 8.59 -36.58
N THR A 496 -10.70 9.57 -36.45
CA THR A 496 -10.35 11.00 -36.53
C THR A 496 -9.44 11.42 -35.37
N LYS A 497 -9.73 10.95 -34.16
CA LYS A 497 -8.90 11.19 -32.97
C LYS A 497 -7.53 10.52 -33.08
N LEU A 498 -7.47 9.30 -33.63
CA LEU A 498 -6.20 8.60 -33.88
C LEU A 498 -5.34 9.34 -34.90
N ARG A 499 -5.91 9.81 -36.02
CA ARG A 499 -5.19 10.65 -37.01
C ARG A 499 -4.67 11.96 -36.41
N PHE A 500 -5.46 12.61 -35.55
CA PHE A 500 -4.99 13.79 -34.82
C PHE A 500 -3.80 13.47 -33.90
N GLN A 501 -3.88 12.34 -33.16
CA GLN A 501 -2.76 11.89 -32.31
C GLN A 501 -1.52 11.57 -33.14
N GLN A 502 -1.67 10.89 -34.27
CA GLN A 502 -0.57 10.59 -35.21
C GLN A 502 0.15 11.87 -35.62
N GLY A 503 -0.58 12.87 -36.16
CA GLY A 503 0.05 14.11 -36.64
C GLY A 503 0.75 14.91 -35.52
N MET A 504 0.21 14.89 -34.30
CA MET A 504 0.87 15.52 -33.16
C MET A 504 2.14 14.77 -32.72
N LEU A 505 2.10 13.43 -32.73
CA LEU A 505 3.24 12.59 -32.37
C LEU A 505 4.36 12.70 -33.41
N GLU A 506 4.04 12.66 -34.70
CA GLU A 506 4.99 12.89 -35.80
C GLU A 506 5.70 14.24 -35.64
N LYS A 507 4.94 15.30 -35.33
CA LYS A 507 5.49 16.63 -35.09
C LYS A 507 6.45 16.65 -33.89
N TYR A 508 6.09 16.01 -32.77
CA TYR A 508 6.94 15.97 -31.59
C TYR A 508 8.21 15.13 -31.82
N VAL A 509 8.09 13.96 -32.43
CA VAL A 509 9.22 13.08 -32.75
C VAL A 509 10.20 13.81 -33.67
N SER A 510 9.71 14.39 -34.78
CA SER A 510 10.56 15.10 -35.74
C SER A 510 11.26 16.31 -35.12
N ASP A 511 10.55 17.14 -34.34
CA ASP A 511 11.12 18.32 -33.68
C ASP A 511 12.19 17.93 -32.66
N LEU A 512 11.92 16.93 -31.81
CA LEU A 512 12.86 16.47 -30.79
C LEU A 512 14.08 15.78 -31.39
N GLN A 513 13.93 14.93 -32.41
CA GLN A 513 15.04 14.28 -33.10
C GLN A 513 15.97 15.32 -33.75
N LYS A 514 15.38 16.33 -34.41
CA LYS A 514 16.15 17.43 -35.01
C LYS A 514 16.97 18.17 -33.95
N LYS A 515 16.36 18.58 -32.84
CA LYS A 515 17.05 19.29 -31.76
C LYS A 515 18.11 18.45 -31.06
N LEU A 516 17.87 17.15 -30.91
CA LEU A 516 18.86 16.24 -30.33
C LEU A 516 20.10 16.15 -31.22
N ALA A 517 19.90 15.98 -32.53
CA ALA A 517 20.99 15.94 -33.51
C ALA A 517 21.76 17.28 -33.59
N GLU A 518 21.06 18.42 -33.52
CA GLU A 518 21.70 19.74 -33.45
C GLU A 518 22.58 19.88 -32.19
N LYS A 519 22.09 19.41 -31.04
CA LYS A 519 22.83 19.44 -29.78
C LYS A 519 24.08 18.54 -29.82
N GLU A 520 23.92 17.30 -30.28
CA GLU A 520 25.04 16.35 -30.45
C GLU A 520 26.12 16.91 -31.38
N PHE A 521 25.70 17.58 -32.47
CA PHE A 521 26.63 18.23 -33.41
C PHE A 521 27.39 19.40 -32.76
N GLN A 522 26.73 20.22 -31.95
CA GLN A 522 27.38 21.32 -31.22
C GLN A 522 28.35 20.81 -30.15
N GLU A 523 27.97 19.77 -29.40
CA GLU A 523 28.84 19.12 -28.41
C GLU A 523 30.10 18.55 -29.09
N ALA A 524 29.95 17.86 -30.23
CA ALA A 524 31.08 17.36 -31.01
C ALA A 524 31.99 18.48 -31.56
N LEU A 525 31.43 19.62 -31.99
CA LEU A 525 32.22 20.78 -32.42
C LEU A 525 33.03 21.39 -31.29
N LEU A 526 32.47 21.46 -30.09
CA LEU A 526 33.16 21.98 -28.90
C LEU A 526 34.29 21.06 -28.45
N GLU A 527 34.12 19.74 -28.53
CA GLU A 527 35.19 18.77 -28.26
C GLU A 527 36.36 18.93 -29.25
N VAL A 528 36.05 19.11 -30.55
CA VAL A 528 37.07 19.32 -31.60
C VAL A 528 37.75 20.70 -31.47
N ALA A 529 37.03 21.73 -31.03
CA ALA A 529 37.58 23.07 -30.80
C ALA A 529 38.42 23.13 -29.51
N GLY A 530 38.02 22.44 -28.45
CA GLY A 530 38.79 22.29 -27.21
C GLY A 530 40.11 21.56 -27.44
N ALA A 531 40.12 20.53 -28.30
CA ALA A 531 41.33 19.81 -28.68
C ALA A 531 42.35 20.67 -29.45
N LYS A 532 41.95 21.80 -30.06
CA LYS A 532 42.85 22.72 -30.78
C LYS A 532 43.49 23.80 -29.90
N HIS A 533 43.08 23.92 -28.63
CA HIS A 533 43.65 24.88 -27.68
C HIS A 533 44.67 24.27 -26.71
N ASP A 534 44.85 22.94 -26.75
CA ASP A 534 45.82 22.18 -25.95
C ASP A 534 47.05 21.69 -26.76
N GLU A 535 47.26 22.19 -28.00
CA GLU A 535 48.49 21.99 -28.80
C GLU A 535 49.43 23.20 -28.80
#